data_AF-X1D4H6-F1
#
_entry.id   AF-X1D4H6-F1
#
_cell.length_a   1.000
_cell.length_b   1.000
_cell.length_c   1.000
_cell.angle_alpha   90.00
_cell.angle_beta   90.00
_cell.angle_gamma   90.00
#
_symmetry.space_group_name_H-M   'P 1'
#
loop_
_entity.id
_entity.type
_entity.pdbx_description
1 polymer ?
#
loop_
_entity_poly.entity_id
_entity_poly.type
_entity_poly.pdbx_seq_one_letter_code
_entity_poly.pdbx_strand_id
1 'polypeptide(L)'
;MNSKKVGKKYKYIDHLSDIGIEFYGNKLEELFENAKSLVLVVDDPDAPGGTWVHWTVWNISPNIKEIPENSCPQNSVEGMTDSGRSGYSGPCPPSGTHRYFFKLFALNTTLDLDTSVEAADIEKEIEENILEKAQLVGLYRRQ
;
A
#
# COMPACT_ATOMS: atom_id res chain seq x y z
N MET A 1 -16.15 -2.33 31.16
CA MET A 1 -15.32 -1.11 31.28
C MET A 1 -13.91 -1.44 30.82
N ASN A 2 -13.42 -0.74 29.78
CA ASN A 2 -12.01 -0.47 29.41
C ASN A 2 -11.05 -1.68 29.22
N SER A 3 -10.22 -1.80 28.18
CA SER A 3 -9.80 -0.90 27.12
C SER A 3 -8.98 -1.70 26.07
N LYS A 4 -9.09 -1.27 24.81
CA LYS A 4 -8.13 -1.33 23.67
C LYS A 4 -6.87 -2.21 23.81
N LYS A 5 -6.61 -3.02 22.77
CA LYS A 5 -5.27 -3.14 22.15
C LYS A 5 -5.38 -3.66 20.70
N VAL A 6 -5.38 -2.72 19.75
CA VAL A 6 -5.03 -2.99 18.34
C VAL A 6 -3.53 -3.23 18.32
N GLY A 7 -3.10 -4.49 18.20
CA GLY A 7 -1.68 -4.86 18.18
C GLY A 7 -1.14 -4.86 16.75
N LYS A 8 -0.47 -3.77 16.34
CA LYS A 8 0.32 -3.73 15.09
C LYS A 8 1.44 -4.77 15.19
N LYS A 9 1.47 -5.75 14.28
CA LYS A 9 2.55 -6.73 14.17
C LYS A 9 3.47 -6.30 13.02
N TYR A 10 4.65 -5.83 13.36
CA TYR A 10 5.72 -5.55 12.39
C TYR A 10 6.20 -6.88 11.79
N LYS A 11 6.44 -6.94 10.48
CA LYS A 11 7.04 -8.12 9.80
C LYS A 11 8.34 -7.69 9.11
N TYR A 12 9.36 -8.56 9.11
CA TYR A 12 10.52 -8.35 8.24
C TYR A 12 10.11 -8.71 6.81
N ILE A 13 10.35 -7.81 5.86
CA ILE A 13 9.94 -7.99 4.46
C ILE A 13 11.19 -8.02 3.62
N ASP A 14 11.52 -9.21 3.11
CA ASP A 14 12.58 -9.40 2.14
C ASP A 14 12.00 -9.49 0.72
N HIS A 15 10.77 -10.03 0.58
CA HIS A 15 10.05 -10.15 -0.68
C HIS A 15 8.56 -9.76 -0.59
N LEU A 16 7.92 -9.47 -1.72
CA LEU A 16 6.50 -9.09 -1.75
C LEU A 16 5.56 -10.18 -1.20
N SER A 17 5.90 -11.48 -1.28
CA SER A 17 5.07 -12.55 -0.69
C SER A 17 5.11 -12.56 0.84
N ASP A 18 6.07 -11.87 1.45
CA ASP A 18 6.04 -11.65 2.89
C ASP A 18 4.90 -10.71 3.30
N ILE A 19 4.31 -9.97 2.36
CA ILE A 19 3.19 -9.07 2.59
C ILE A 19 1.89 -9.90 2.65
N GLY A 20 1.70 -10.59 3.77
CA GLY A 20 0.37 -11.02 4.18
C GLY A 20 -0.40 -9.79 4.66
N ILE A 21 -1.15 -9.12 3.77
CA ILE A 21 -2.08 -8.07 4.19
C ILE A 21 -3.24 -8.76 4.91
N GLU A 22 -3.11 -8.91 6.22
CA GLU A 22 -4.22 -9.31 7.09
C GLU A 22 -5.01 -8.07 7.48
N PHE A 23 -6.26 -7.96 7.01
CA PHE A 23 -7.16 -6.88 7.39
C PHE A 23 -7.75 -7.18 8.77
N TYR A 24 -7.65 -6.24 9.71
CA TYR A 24 -8.17 -6.40 11.06
C TYR A 24 -9.42 -5.54 11.27
N GLY A 25 -10.56 -6.19 11.49
CA GLY A 25 -11.82 -5.55 11.91
C GLY A 25 -12.90 -5.58 10.83
N ASN A 26 -13.99 -6.30 11.13
CA ASN A 26 -15.12 -6.64 10.25
C ASN A 26 -14.78 -7.64 9.12
N LYS A 27 -15.79 -8.42 8.69
CA LYS A 27 -15.62 -9.45 7.67
C LYS A 27 -15.08 -8.82 6.38
N LEU A 28 -13.88 -9.20 5.96
CA LEU A 28 -13.28 -8.83 4.65
C LEU A 28 -14.32 -8.90 3.51
N GLU A 29 -15.16 -9.92 3.57
CA GLU A 29 -16.18 -10.24 2.57
C GLU A 29 -17.15 -9.07 2.32
N GLU A 30 -17.66 -8.41 3.37
CA GLU A 30 -18.63 -7.30 3.22
C GLU A 30 -17.98 -5.98 2.78
N LEU A 31 -16.68 -5.81 3.03
CA LEU A 31 -15.94 -4.58 2.71
C LEU A 31 -15.53 -4.51 1.24
N PHE A 32 -15.15 -5.64 0.64
CA PHE A 32 -14.89 -5.73 -0.79
C PHE A 32 -16.16 -5.75 -1.65
N GLU A 33 -17.29 -6.17 -1.08
CA GLU A 33 -18.57 -6.21 -1.81
C GLU A 33 -19.02 -4.84 -2.34
N ASN A 34 -18.70 -3.76 -1.62
CA ASN A 34 -19.08 -2.39 -2.01
C ASN A 34 -17.95 -1.58 -2.66
N ALA A 35 -16.72 -2.08 -2.59
CA ALA A 35 -15.58 -1.43 -3.21
C ALA A 35 -15.67 -1.59 -4.73
N LYS A 36 -15.45 -0.50 -5.47
CA LYS A 36 -15.28 -0.56 -6.93
C LYS A 36 -13.83 -0.75 -7.33
N SER A 37 -12.89 -0.27 -6.52
CA SER A 37 -11.47 -0.47 -6.73
C SER A 37 -10.67 -0.37 -5.44
N LEU A 38 -9.42 -0.86 -5.50
CA LEU A 38 -8.44 -0.68 -4.45
C LEU A 38 -7.26 0.16 -4.95
N VAL A 39 -6.60 0.83 -4.00
CA VAL A 39 -5.36 1.57 -4.19
C VAL A 39 -4.34 1.09 -3.18
N LEU A 40 -3.14 0.77 -3.63
CA LEU A 40 -1.99 0.46 -2.78
C LEU A 40 -0.93 1.54 -2.94
N VAL A 41 -0.52 2.12 -1.80
CA VAL A 41 0.62 3.03 -1.69
C VAL A 41 1.64 2.39 -0.76
N VAL A 42 2.89 2.31 -1.21
CA VAL A 42 4.00 1.83 -0.40
C VAL A 42 5.00 2.96 -0.23
N ASP A 43 5.28 3.34 1.02
CA ASP A 43 6.26 4.39 1.31
C ASP A 43 7.16 4.09 2.52
N ASP A 44 8.28 4.82 2.59
CA ASP A 44 9.32 4.73 3.61
C ASP A 44 9.57 6.14 4.19
N PRO A 45 8.97 6.51 5.33
CA PRO A 45 9.21 7.79 5.98
C PRO A 45 10.58 7.89 6.67
N ASP A 46 11.35 6.81 6.73
CA ASP A 46 12.66 6.77 7.38
C ASP A 46 13.80 7.06 6.37
N ALA A 47 13.48 7.27 5.09
CA ALA A 47 14.46 7.63 4.07
C ALA A 47 15.13 8.99 4.38
N PRO A 48 16.44 9.17 4.12
CA PRO A 48 17.19 10.36 4.52
C PRO A 48 16.69 11.70 3.93
N GLY A 49 15.99 11.65 2.79
CA GLY A 49 15.45 12.80 2.08
C GLY A 49 14.01 13.17 2.45
N GLY A 50 13.41 12.49 3.42
CA GLY A 50 11.97 12.51 3.67
C GLY A 50 11.31 11.24 3.17
N THR A 51 9.97 11.21 3.15
CA THR A 51 9.21 10.03 2.72
C THR A 51 9.56 9.63 1.29
N TRP A 52 9.95 8.37 1.11
CA TRP A 52 10.25 7.78 -0.20
C TRP A 52 9.12 6.85 -0.64
N VAL A 53 8.54 7.08 -1.81
CA VAL A 53 7.48 6.27 -2.41
C VAL A 53 8.09 5.10 -3.17
N HIS A 54 7.79 3.89 -2.69
CA HIS A 54 8.25 2.62 -3.26
C HIS A 54 7.26 2.02 -4.28
N TRP A 55 5.98 2.33 -4.16
CA TRP A 55 4.96 1.89 -5.11
C TRP A 55 3.69 2.73 -5.01
N THR A 56 3.06 2.98 -6.15
CA THR A 56 1.67 3.40 -6.22
C THR A 56 0.98 2.56 -7.29
N VAL A 57 -0.16 1.99 -6.95
CA VAL A 57 -0.99 1.27 -7.91
C VAL A 57 -2.47 1.44 -7.55
N TRP A 58 -3.29 1.77 -8.53
CA TRP A 58 -4.73 2.02 -8.35
C TRP A 58 -5.57 1.27 -9.38
N ASN A 59 -6.90 1.32 -9.19
CA ASN A 59 -7.86 0.55 -9.97
C ASN A 59 -7.66 -0.97 -9.85
N ILE A 60 -7.07 -1.43 -8.74
CA ILE A 60 -6.96 -2.86 -8.45
C ILE A 60 -8.36 -3.43 -8.25
N SER A 61 -8.62 -4.59 -8.82
CA SER A 61 -9.88 -5.30 -8.61
C SER A 61 -10.12 -5.56 -7.11
N PRO A 62 -11.31 -5.21 -6.56
CA PRO A 62 -11.65 -5.49 -5.17
C PRO A 62 -11.74 -6.99 -4.87
N ASN A 63 -11.89 -7.82 -5.90
CA ASN A 63 -11.97 -9.28 -5.76
C ASN A 63 -10.59 -9.96 -5.79
N ILE A 64 -9.50 -9.19 -5.83
CA ILE A 64 -8.15 -9.75 -5.80
C ILE A 64 -7.90 -10.46 -4.47
N LYS A 65 -7.33 -11.67 -4.54
CA LYS A 65 -7.01 -12.46 -3.34
C LYS A 65 -5.55 -12.31 -2.91
N GLU A 66 -4.68 -12.09 -3.89
CA GLU A 66 -3.24 -11.96 -3.71
C GLU A 66 -2.65 -11.16 -4.86
N ILE A 67 -1.52 -10.50 -4.58
CA ILE A 67 -0.65 -9.92 -5.60
C ILE A 67 0.61 -10.79 -5.60
N PRO A 68 0.81 -11.64 -6.60
CA PRO A 68 2.01 -12.47 -6.68
C PRO A 68 3.28 -11.62 -6.68
N GLU A 69 4.38 -12.21 -6.22
CA GLU A 69 5.67 -11.53 -6.27
C GLU A 69 6.05 -11.12 -7.69
N ASN A 70 6.71 -9.96 -7.80
CA ASN A 70 7.17 -9.42 -9.08
C ASN A 70 6.06 -9.30 -10.12
N SER A 71 4.82 -9.08 -9.66
CA SER A 71 3.65 -8.92 -10.52
C SER A 71 2.88 -7.66 -10.16
N CYS A 72 2.13 -7.17 -11.14
CA CYS A 72 1.18 -6.09 -10.98
C CYS A 72 -0.23 -6.65 -11.22
N PRO A 73 -1.24 -6.25 -10.41
CA PRO A 73 -2.63 -6.65 -10.64
C PRO A 73 -3.10 -6.34 -12.06
N GLN A 74 -3.82 -7.27 -12.68
CA GLN A 74 -4.40 -7.04 -14.01
C GLN A 74 -5.39 -5.89 -13.99
N ASN A 75 -5.41 -5.11 -15.08
CA ASN A 75 -6.27 -3.95 -15.27
C ASN A 75 -6.12 -2.86 -14.19
N SER A 76 -4.98 -2.83 -13.49
CA SER A 76 -4.59 -1.74 -12.60
C SER A 76 -3.63 -0.79 -13.30
N VAL A 77 -3.38 0.36 -12.68
CA VAL A 77 -2.48 1.39 -13.19
C VAL A 77 -1.36 1.63 -12.17
N GLU A 78 -0.11 1.58 -12.61
CA GLU A 78 1.06 1.88 -11.78
C GLU A 78 1.53 3.32 -12.01
N GLY A 79 1.64 4.09 -10.92
CA GLY A 79 2.15 5.45 -10.97
C GLY A 79 3.66 5.52 -10.95
N MET A 80 4.17 6.70 -11.27
CA MET A 80 5.58 7.06 -11.11
C MET A 80 5.94 7.02 -9.61
N THR A 81 7.15 6.57 -9.32
CA THR A 81 7.70 6.50 -7.96
C THR A 81 8.97 7.35 -7.86
N ASP A 82 9.48 7.52 -6.64
CA ASP A 82 10.74 8.25 -6.40
C ASP A 82 11.95 7.53 -7.01
N SER A 83 11.80 6.28 -7.44
CA SER A 83 12.82 5.57 -8.25
C SER A 83 12.92 6.08 -9.69
N GLY A 84 12.05 7.00 -10.12
CA GLY A 84 12.02 7.56 -11.47
C GLY A 84 11.37 6.65 -12.52
N ARG A 85 10.67 5.60 -12.09
CA ARG A 85 9.91 4.67 -12.94
C ARG A 85 8.64 4.19 -12.25
N SER A 86 7.70 3.70 -13.03
CA SER A 86 6.55 2.96 -12.51
C SER A 86 6.95 1.58 -11.99
N GLY A 87 6.16 1.09 -11.04
CA GLY A 87 6.32 -0.23 -10.44
C GLY A 87 7.06 -0.24 -9.11
N TYR A 88 7.03 -1.40 -8.45
CA TYR A 88 7.60 -1.57 -7.12
C TYR A 88 9.13 -1.46 -7.12
N SER A 89 9.66 -0.59 -6.28
CA SER A 89 11.07 -0.56 -5.91
C SER A 89 11.24 -1.16 -4.52
N GLY A 90 12.04 -2.23 -4.38
CA GLY A 90 12.23 -2.90 -3.10
C GLY A 90 13.01 -2.08 -2.06
N PRO A 91 13.05 -2.54 -0.79
CA PRO A 91 13.82 -1.91 0.28
C PRO A 91 15.32 -1.84 -0.04
N CYS A 92 15.92 -0.65 0.06
CA CYS A 92 17.36 -0.47 -0.06
C CYS A 92 17.87 0.64 0.88
N PRO A 93 17.63 0.53 2.20
CA PRO A 93 17.98 1.57 3.16
C PRO A 93 19.50 1.73 3.21
N PRO A 94 20.04 2.96 3.18
CA PRO A 94 21.49 3.18 3.21
C PRO A 94 22.11 2.83 4.58
N SER A 95 21.32 2.91 5.66
CA SER A 95 21.76 2.57 7.01
C SER A 95 20.56 2.36 7.94
N GLY A 96 20.74 1.61 9.03
CA GLY A 96 19.70 1.45 10.04
C GLY A 96 18.52 0.59 9.58
N THR A 97 17.47 0.55 10.41
CA THR A 97 16.22 -0.15 10.10
C THR A 97 15.19 0.86 9.65
N HIS A 98 14.65 0.68 8.44
CA HIS A 98 13.59 1.50 7.89
C HIS A 98 12.23 0.79 8.02
N ARG A 99 11.17 1.59 8.09
CA ARG A 99 9.77 1.14 8.10
C ARG A 99 9.15 1.35 6.73
N TYR A 100 8.60 0.30 6.16
CA TYR A 100 7.89 0.33 4.89
C TYR A 100 6.40 0.18 5.13
N PHE A 101 5.62 1.19 4.80
CA PHE A 101 4.18 1.23 5.03
C PHE A 101 3.45 0.81 3.76
N PHE A 102 2.78 -0.33 3.81
CA PHE A 102 1.91 -0.81 2.75
C PHE A 102 0.49 -0.39 3.10
N LYS A 103 0.03 0.70 2.49
CA LYS A 103 -1.28 1.32 2.73
C LYS A 103 -2.23 0.91 1.62
N LEU A 104 -3.27 0.19 1.96
CA LEU A 104 -4.30 -0.24 1.02
C LEU A 104 -5.61 0.47 1.33
N PHE A 105 -6.23 1.04 0.31
CA PHE A 105 -7.48 1.80 0.40
C PHE A 105 -8.53 1.12 -0.46
N ALA A 106 -9.71 0.88 0.10
CA ALA A 106 -10.87 0.41 -0.65
C ALA A 106 -11.75 1.62 -1.01
N LEU A 107 -12.06 1.80 -2.28
CA LEU A 107 -12.79 2.97 -2.79
C LEU A 107 -14.16 2.60 -3.34
N ASN A 108 -15.13 3.50 -3.20
CA ASN A 108 -16.45 3.39 -3.84
C ASN A 108 -16.45 3.84 -5.33
N THR A 109 -15.28 4.19 -5.86
CA THR A 109 -15.05 4.71 -7.21
C THR A 109 -13.81 4.08 -7.85
N THR A 110 -13.61 4.35 -9.13
CA THR A 110 -12.34 4.15 -9.86
C THR A 110 -11.68 5.49 -10.08
N LEU A 111 -10.36 5.51 -10.22
CA LEU A 111 -9.58 6.73 -10.43
C LEU A 111 -9.23 6.89 -11.91
N ASP A 112 -9.39 8.10 -12.42
CA ASP A 112 -8.92 8.53 -13.74
C ASP A 112 -7.80 9.56 -13.53
N LEU A 113 -6.62 9.05 -13.22
CA LEU A 113 -5.43 9.83 -12.87
C LEU A 113 -4.31 9.54 -13.87
N ASP A 114 -3.52 10.57 -14.18
CA ASP A 114 -2.30 10.40 -14.96
C ASP A 114 -1.26 9.61 -14.15
N THR A 115 -0.45 8.80 -14.84
CA THR A 115 0.61 8.00 -14.20
C THR A 115 1.69 8.83 -13.50
N SER A 116 1.82 10.12 -13.81
CA SER A 116 2.79 11.03 -13.19
C SER A 116 2.33 11.65 -11.86
N VAL A 117 1.09 11.40 -11.43
CA VAL A 117 0.55 11.95 -10.18
C VAL A 117 1.35 11.44 -8.98
N GLU A 118 1.70 12.34 -8.07
CA GLU A 118 2.44 12.03 -6.85
C GLU A 118 1.57 11.29 -5.83
N ALA A 119 2.16 10.40 -5.03
CA ALA A 119 1.43 9.62 -4.03
C ALA A 119 0.63 10.48 -3.04
N ALA A 120 1.18 11.64 -2.65
CA ALA A 120 0.51 12.57 -1.75
C ALA A 120 -0.77 13.16 -2.36
N ASP A 121 -0.82 13.33 -3.67
CA ASP A 121 -2.00 13.83 -4.37
C ASP A 121 -3.02 12.71 -4.63
N ILE A 122 -2.56 11.48 -4.86
CA ILE A 122 -3.43 10.29 -4.86
C ILE A 122 -4.16 10.19 -3.52
N GLU A 123 -3.44 10.29 -2.40
CA GLU A 123 -4.05 10.17 -1.06
C GLU A 123 -5.08 11.27 -0.74
N LYS A 124 -4.89 12.49 -1.27
CA LYS A 124 -5.88 13.57 -1.16
C LYS A 124 -7.10 13.29 -2.02
N GLU A 125 -6.90 12.88 -3.28
CA GLU A 125 -7.98 12.60 -4.24
C GLU A 125 -8.93 11.51 -3.75
N ILE A 126 -8.38 10.49 -3.08
CA ILE A 126 -9.19 9.37 -2.60
C ILE A 126 -9.93 9.66 -1.30
N GLU A 127 -9.63 10.75 -0.59
CA GLU A 127 -10.07 11.00 0.79
C GLU A 127 -11.59 10.87 0.98
N GLU A 128 -12.37 11.44 0.08
CA GLU A 128 -13.83 11.42 0.12
C GLU A 128 -14.46 10.10 -0.38
N ASN A 129 -13.67 9.27 -1.06
CA ASN A 129 -14.12 8.04 -1.73
C ASN A 129 -13.74 6.76 -0.98
N ILE A 130 -12.97 6.88 0.11
CA ILE A 130 -12.53 5.74 0.91
C ILE A 130 -13.71 5.15 1.68
N LEU A 131 -13.93 3.86 1.45
CA LEU A 131 -14.80 3.01 2.27
C LEU A 131 -14.04 2.43 3.47
N GLU A 132 -12.79 1.99 3.27
CA GLU A 132 -11.98 1.35 4.29
C GLU A 132 -10.47 1.52 4.03
N LYS A 133 -9.66 1.45 5.09
CA LYS A 133 -8.19 1.51 5.01
C LYS A 133 -7.56 0.34 5.75
N ALA A 134 -6.56 -0.29 5.14
CA ALA A 134 -5.69 -1.26 5.78
C ALA A 134 -4.24 -0.83 5.66
N GLN A 135 -3.44 -1.22 6.66
CA GLN A 135 -2.02 -0.89 6.68
C GLN A 135 -1.20 -2.05 7.25
N LEU A 136 -0.18 -2.47 6.51
CA LEU A 136 0.90 -3.31 6.99
C LEU A 136 2.18 -2.49 7.11
N VAL A 137 3.00 -2.76 8.13
CA VAL A 137 4.31 -2.13 8.28
C VAL A 137 5.40 -3.19 8.25
N GLY A 138 6.25 -3.12 7.23
CA GLY A 138 7.47 -3.89 7.09
C GLY A 138 8.65 -3.22 7.77
N LEU A 139 9.59 -4.02 8.28
CA LEU A 139 10.89 -3.54 8.72
C LEU A 139 11.98 -4.18 7.86
N TYR A 140 12.95 -3.39 7.43
CA TYR A 140 14.13 -3.93 6.73
C TYR A 140 15.39 -3.15 7.10
N ARG A 141 16.52 -3.87 7.15
CA ARG A 141 17.86 -3.34 7.42
C ARG A 141 18.87 -4.13 6.59
N ARG A 142 19.71 -3.45 5.81
CA ARG A 142 20.85 -4.08 5.14
C ARG A 142 21.86 -4.56 6.20
N GLN A 143 22.34 -5.79 6.03
CA GLN A 143 23.46 -6.33 6.82
C GLN A 143 24.80 -5.79 6.33
#